data_AF-A0A7W1RES6-F1
#
_entry.id   AF-A0A7W1RES6-F1
#
_cell.length_a   1.000
_cell.length_b   1.000
_cell.length_c   1.000
_cell.angle_alpha   90.00
_cell.angle_beta   90.00
_cell.angle_gamma   90.00
#
_symmetry.space_group_name_H-M   'P 1'
#
loop_
_entity.id
_entity.type
_entity.pdbx_description
1 polymer ?
#
loop_
_entity_poly.entity_id
_entity_poly.type
_entity_poly.pdbx_seq_one_letter_code
_entity_poly.pdbx_strand_id
1 'polypeptide(L)'
;MINNAFALFLDKYEAKYSKATECLEKDRDELLAFYDFPAEHWKHIRTTNPIESTFATDFSYLFFHLLQHSFLRYNNVTKPLDNI
;
A
#
# COMPACT_ATOMS: atom_id res chain seq x y z
N MET A 1 -0.02 -23.09 -17.99
CA MET A 1 -1.33 -22.40 -17.89
C MET A 1 -1.19 -20.98 -17.34
N ILE A 2 -0.51 -20.78 -16.22
CA ILE A 2 -0.35 -19.45 -15.57
C ILE A 2 0.39 -18.44 -16.47
N ASN A 3 1.46 -18.86 -17.15
CA ASN A 3 2.21 -18.00 -18.08
C ASN A 3 1.36 -17.48 -19.25
N ASN A 4 0.44 -18.29 -19.76
CA ASN A 4 -0.43 -17.90 -20.88
C ASN A 4 -1.48 -16.88 -20.41
N ALA A 5 -1.99 -17.05 -19.19
CA ALA A 5 -2.91 -16.09 -18.58
C ALA A 5 -2.24 -14.74 -18.33
N PHE A 6 -0.97 -14.75 -17.91
CA PHE A 6 -0.17 -13.54 -17.71
C PHE A 6 0.10 -12.81 -19.03
N ALA A 7 0.49 -13.54 -20.08
CA ALA A 7 0.69 -12.95 -21.42
C ALA A 7 -0.59 -12.31 -21.99
N LEU A 8 -1.75 -12.95 -21.81
CA LEU A 8 -3.05 -12.40 -22.20
C LEU A 8 -3.42 -11.14 -21.41
N PHE A 9 -3.01 -11.04 -20.14
CA PHE A 9 -3.20 -9.84 -19.34
C PHE A 9 -2.36 -8.68 -19.86
N LEU A 10 -1.09 -8.93 -20.17
CA LEU A 10 -0.20 -7.90 -20.74
C LEU A 10 -0.76 -7.36 -22.07
N ASP A 11 -1.07 -8.25 -23.02
CA ASP A 11 -1.61 -7.88 -24.34
C ASP A 11 -2.88 -7.00 -24.24
N LYS A 12 -3.75 -7.31 -23.27
CA LYS A 12 -5.01 -6.57 -23.07
C LYS A 12 -4.83 -5.20 -22.43
N TYR A 13 -3.85 -5.05 -21.54
CA TYR A 13 -3.74 -3.85 -20.68
C TYR A 13 -2.52 -2.97 -20.99
N GLU A 14 -1.55 -3.45 -21.76
CA GLU A 14 -0.33 -2.71 -22.13
C GLU A 14 -0.67 -1.40 -22.86
N ALA A 15 -1.62 -1.44 -23.79
CA ALA A 15 -2.06 -0.27 -24.54
C ALA A 15 -2.65 0.85 -23.64
N LYS A 16 -3.18 0.49 -22.47
CA LYS A 16 -3.80 1.44 -21.53
C LYS A 16 -2.86 1.82 -20.38
N TYR A 17 -1.99 0.91 -19.96
CA TYR A 17 -1.19 1.04 -18.75
C TYR A 17 0.24 0.50 -18.94
N SER A 18 0.93 0.96 -19.98
CA SER A 18 2.27 0.48 -20.37
C SER A 18 3.29 0.43 -19.23
N LYS A 19 3.34 1.46 -18.38
CA LYS A 19 4.24 1.49 -17.20
C LYS A 19 3.90 0.44 -16.15
N ALA A 20 2.62 0.15 -15.95
CA ALA A 20 2.20 -0.84 -14.98
C ALA A 20 2.48 -2.25 -15.49
N THR A 21 2.25 -2.50 -16.78
CA THR A 21 2.54 -3.79 -17.42
C THR A 21 4.05 -4.08 -17.47
N GLU A 22 4.89 -3.07 -17.71
CA GLU A 22 6.36 -3.19 -17.66
C GLU A 22 6.86 -3.59 -16.26
N CYS A 23 6.34 -2.95 -15.20
CA CYS A 23 6.67 -3.35 -13.83
C CYS A 23 6.25 -4.79 -13.53
N LEU A 24 5.04 -5.19 -13.94
CA LEU A 24 4.55 -6.55 -13.73
C LEU A 24 5.38 -7.58 -14.49
N GLU A 25 5.80 -7.26 -15.72
CA GLU A 25 6.65 -8.14 -16.53
C GLU A 25 8.04 -8.33 -15.91
N LYS A 26 8.64 -7.26 -15.39
CA LYS A 26 9.95 -7.31 -14.73
C LYS A 26 9.96 -8.22 -13.51
N ASP A 27 8.94 -8.11 -12.65
CA ASP A 27 8.86 -8.84 -11.38
C ASP A 27 8.03 -10.13 -11.48
N ARG A 28 7.81 -10.62 -12.71
CA ARG A 28 6.92 -11.73 -13.03
C ARG A 28 7.24 -13.02 -12.27
N ASP A 29 8.51 -13.37 -12.09
CA ASP A 29 8.88 -14.62 -11.41
C ASP A 29 8.53 -14.59 -9.92
N GLU A 30 8.73 -13.43 -9.27
CA GLU A 30 8.36 -13.22 -7.87
C GLU A 30 6.84 -13.20 -7.67
N LEU A 31 6.11 -12.58 -8.61
CA LEU A 31 4.65 -12.53 -8.59
C LEU A 31 4.01 -13.92 -8.74
N LEU A 32 4.66 -14.83 -9.47
CA LEU A 32 4.14 -16.16 -9.75
C LEU A 32 4.62 -17.24 -8.76
N ALA A 33 5.68 -16.99 -7.98
CA ALA A 33 6.18 -17.89 -6.94
C ALA A 33 5.10 -18.30 -5.91
N PHE A 34 4.06 -17.47 -5.75
CA PHE A 34 2.88 -17.80 -4.95
C PHE A 34 2.17 -19.09 -5.39
N TYR A 35 2.13 -19.39 -6.69
CA TYR A 35 1.45 -20.57 -7.23
C TYR A 35 2.19 -21.88 -6.96
N ASP A 36 3.45 -21.80 -6.50
CA ASP A 36 4.23 -22.97 -6.09
C ASP A 36 3.80 -23.51 -4.71
N PHE A 37 3.03 -22.73 -3.94
CA PHE A 37 2.49 -23.16 -2.65
C PHE A 37 1.17 -23.94 -2.80
N PRO A 38 0.83 -24.86 -1.87
CA PRO A 38 -0.42 -25.60 -1.90
C PRO A 38 -1.65 -24.70 -1.81
N ALA A 39 -2.74 -25.08 -2.48
CA ALA A 39 -3.98 -24.29 -2.59
C ALA A 39 -4.62 -23.89 -1.24
N GLU A 40 -4.39 -24.67 -0.19
CA GLU A 40 -4.85 -24.36 1.18
C GLU A 40 -4.24 -23.06 1.72
N HIS A 41 -3.02 -22.72 1.31
CA HIS A 41 -2.31 -21.52 1.75
C HIS A 41 -2.73 -20.27 0.95
N TRP A 42 -3.38 -20.45 -0.20
CA TRP A 42 -3.72 -19.38 -1.12
C TRP A 42 -4.69 -18.34 -0.56
N LYS A 43 -5.53 -18.74 0.40
CA LYS A 43 -6.46 -17.81 1.05
C LYS A 43 -5.76 -16.84 1.99
N HIS A 44 -4.70 -17.30 2.66
CA HIS A 44 -3.97 -16.51 3.62
C HIS A 44 -2.91 -15.62 2.95
N ILE A 45 -2.27 -16.10 1.89
CA ILE A 45 -1.23 -15.33 1.18
C ILE A 45 -1.84 -14.22 0.31
N ARG A 46 -3.06 -14.41 -0.24
CA ARG A 46 -3.73 -13.38 -1.05
C ARG A 46 -4.43 -12.28 -0.25
N THR A 47 -4.43 -12.35 1.09
CA THR A 47 -5.04 -11.29 1.89
C THR A 47 -4.09 -10.10 2.01
N THR A 48 -4.52 -8.94 1.52
CA THR A 48 -3.78 -7.68 1.67
C THR A 48 -4.12 -6.96 2.98
N ASN A 49 -5.11 -7.45 3.76
CA ASN A 49 -5.53 -6.85 5.03
C ASN A 49 -4.36 -6.60 6.02
N PRO A 50 -3.40 -7.52 6.22
CA PRO A 50 -2.28 -7.26 7.14
C PRO A 50 -1.40 -6.10 6.68
N ILE A 51 -1.23 -5.95 5.36
CA ILE A 51 -0.40 -4.90 4.76
C ILE A 51 -1.18 -3.57 4.81
N GLU A 52 -2.40 -3.57 4.27
CA GLU A 52 -3.27 -2.40 4.20
C GLU A 52 -3.63 -1.85 5.58
N SER A 53 -3.94 -2.71 6.55
CA SER A 53 -4.30 -2.28 7.90
C SER A 53 -3.11 -1.65 8.61
N THR A 54 -1.91 -2.22 8.52
CA THR A 54 -0.72 -1.62 9.15
C THR A 54 -0.39 -0.27 8.52
N PHE A 55 -0.39 -0.17 7.18
CA PHE A 55 -0.16 1.12 6.52
C PHE A 55 -1.24 2.15 6.83
N ALA A 56 -2.52 1.79 6.81
CA ALA A 56 -3.62 2.72 7.13
C ALA A 56 -3.54 3.22 8.58
N THR A 57 -3.18 2.33 9.50
CA THR A 57 -2.97 2.65 10.91
C THR A 57 -1.79 3.62 11.08
N ASP A 58 -0.67 3.39 10.39
CA ASP A 58 0.50 4.27 10.46
C ASP A 58 0.22 5.66 9.87
N PHE A 59 -0.46 5.74 8.73
CA PHE A 59 -0.87 7.02 8.15
C PHE A 59 -1.87 7.76 9.04
N SER A 60 -2.79 7.04 9.68
CA SER A 60 -3.73 7.60 10.63
C SER A 60 -3.01 8.12 11.88
N TYR A 61 -2.11 7.34 12.49
CA TYR A 61 -1.35 7.76 13.67
C TYR A 61 -0.44 8.95 13.37
N LEU A 62 0.26 8.95 12.22
CA LEU A 62 1.07 10.08 11.81
C LEU A 62 0.22 11.33 11.59
N PHE A 63 -0.96 11.19 10.97
CA PHE A 63 -1.90 12.28 10.79
C PHE A 63 -2.43 12.84 12.12
N PHE A 64 -2.87 11.98 13.04
CA PHE A 64 -3.34 12.39 14.38
C PHE A 64 -2.21 13.03 15.20
N HIS A 65 -1.00 12.48 15.13
CA HIS A 65 0.16 13.03 15.82
C HIS A 65 0.59 14.40 15.26
N LEU A 66 0.60 14.56 13.93
CA LEU A 66 0.88 15.85 13.28
C LEU A 66 -0.20 16.90 13.59
N LEU A 67 -1.47 16.51 13.68
CA LEU A 67 -2.55 17.40 14.11
C LEU A 67 -2.39 17.82 15.56
N GLN A 68 -2.05 16.90 16.48
CA GLN A 68 -1.82 17.24 17.89
C GLN A 68 -0.59 18.15 18.06
N HIS A 69 0.50 17.89 17.35
CA HIS A 69 1.69 18.76 17.37
C HIS A 69 1.44 20.14 16.76
N SER A 70 0.56 20.24 15.76
CA SER A 70 0.18 21.53 15.16
C SER A 70 -0.79 22.30 16.06
N PHE A 71 -1.72 21.60 16.71
CA PHE A 71 -2.64 22.19 17.69
C PHE A 71 -1.91 22.64 18.96
N LEU A 72 -0.97 21.86 19.49
CA LEU A 72 -0.13 22.27 20.62
C LEU A 72 0.79 23.45 20.25
N ARG A 73 1.34 23.48 19.03
CA ARG A 73 2.10 24.65 18.54
C ARG A 73 1.21 25.88 18.40
N TYR A 74 -0.01 25.73 17.90
CA TYR A 74 -0.98 26.83 17.82
C TYR A 74 -1.33 27.38 19.21
N ASN A 75 -1.69 26.51 20.16
CA ASN A 75 -2.05 26.91 21.53
C ASN A 75 -0.87 27.48 22.35
N ASN A 76 0.36 27.06 22.09
CA ASN A 76 1.56 27.59 22.76
C ASN A 76 2.02 28.95 22.21
N VAL A 77 1.60 29.33 20.98
CA VAL A 77 1.88 30.64 20.39
C VAL A 77 0.78 31.66 20.72
N THR A 78 -0.46 31.22 20.96
CA THR A 78 -1.63 32.09 21.21
C THR A 78 -1.92 32.39 22.68
N LYS A 79 -1.07 31.98 23.63
CA LYS A 79 -1.16 32.46 25.03
C LYS A 79 -0.06 33.47 25.35
N PRO A 80 -0.19 34.74 24.94
CA PRO A 80 0.55 35.81 25.57
C PRO A 80 -0.03 36.08 26.97
N LEU A 81 0.79 35.93 28.01
CA LEU A 81 0.76 36.72 29.25
C LEU A 81 -0.62 37.12 29.80
N ASP A 82 -1.46 36.17 30.18
CA ASP A 82 -2.51 36.40 31.18
C ASP A 82 -2.01 35.89 32.55
N ASN A 83 -0.93 36.50 33.07
CA ASN A 83 -0.55 36.36 34.48
C ASN A 83 0.51 37.41 34.88
N ILE A 84 0.16 38.70 34.84
CA ILE A 84 0.60 39.75 35.79
C ILE A 84 -0.59 40.69 36.01
#